data_AF-A0A969VWP0-F1
#
_entry.id   AF-A0A969VWP0-F1
#
_cell.length_a   1.000
_cell.length_b   1.000
_cell.length_c   1.000
_cell.angle_alpha   90.00
_cell.angle_beta   90.00
_cell.angle_gamma   90.00
#
_symmetry.space_group_name_H-M   'P 1'
#
loop_
_entity.id
_entity.type
_entity.pdbx_description
1 polymer ?
#
loop_
_entity_poly.entity_id
_entity_poly.type
_entity_poly.pdbx_seq_one_letter_code
_entity_poly.pdbx_strand_id
1 'polypeptide(L)'
;SLEFLPLLNADYAGGIIIYDWYSESQNPQEQVKISIQFLSNELRSDSIKITSHKRMCDNINRCINSPIDKKFNDEIKENIISTARSLKIEEAKKDKK
;
A
#
# COMPACT_ATOMS: atom_id res chain seq x y z
N SER A 1 8.46 -1.64 5.67
CA SER A 1 7.97 -0.30 6.01
C SER A 1 7.60 0.41 4.72
N LEU A 2 6.42 1.05 4.63
CA LEU A 2 5.98 1.90 3.50
C LEU A 2 6.32 3.39 3.73
N GLU A 3 7.16 3.70 4.73
CA GLU A 3 7.49 5.06 5.17
C GLU A 3 8.12 5.96 4.09
N PHE A 4 8.58 5.39 2.98
CA PHE A 4 9.17 6.12 1.86
C PHE A 4 8.14 6.61 0.83
N LEU A 5 6.90 6.12 0.88
CA LEU A 5 5.85 6.54 -0.05
C LEU A 5 5.20 7.84 0.44
N PRO A 6 5.14 8.90 -0.38
CA PRO A 6 4.40 10.11 -0.03
C PRO A 6 2.91 9.78 0.14
N LEU A 7 2.33 10.16 1.28
CA LEU A 7 0.88 10.03 1.49
C LEU A 7 0.16 11.11 0.68
N LEU A 8 -0.71 10.70 -0.25
CA LEU A 8 -1.55 11.63 -1.02
C LEU A 8 -2.84 11.94 -0.29
N ASN A 9 -3.52 10.90 0.21
CA ASN A 9 -4.79 11.03 0.90
C ASN A 9 -5.03 9.84 1.85
N ALA A 10 -5.67 10.09 2.98
CA ALA A 10 -6.21 9.07 3.86
C ALA A 10 -7.60 9.50 4.31
N ASP A 11 -8.60 8.67 4.02
CA ASP A 11 -9.95 8.75 4.56
C ASP A 11 -10.17 7.54 5.47
N TYR A 12 -10.00 7.76 6.77
CA TYR A 12 -10.16 6.70 7.77
C TYR A 12 -11.62 6.28 7.96
N ALA A 13 -12.59 7.16 7.67
CA ALA A 13 -14.01 6.83 7.76
C ALA A 13 -14.46 5.99 6.56
N GLY A 14 -14.00 6.36 5.36
CA GLY A 14 -14.21 5.60 4.12
C GLY A 14 -13.32 4.36 3.98
N GLY A 15 -12.33 4.19 4.85
CA GLY A 15 -11.40 3.06 4.83
C GLY A 15 -10.47 3.09 3.61
N ILE A 16 -10.00 4.26 3.18
CA ILE A 16 -9.15 4.40 1.99
C ILE A 16 -7.85 5.12 2.33
N ILE A 17 -6.72 4.58 1.89
CA ILE A 17 -5.40 5.22 1.96
C ILE A 17 -4.79 5.19 0.57
N ILE A 18 -4.37 6.35 0.09
CA ILE A 18 -3.77 6.52 -1.24
C ILE A 18 -2.39 7.15 -1.06
N TYR A 19 -1.38 6.46 -1.56
CA TYR A 19 -0.04 7.01 -1.70
C TYR A 19 0.08 7.73 -3.06
N ASP A 20 0.92 8.76 -3.13
CA ASP A 20 1.24 9.44 -4.38
C ASP A 20 2.23 8.61 -5.22
N TRP A 21 2.45 9.04 -6.45
CA TRP A 21 3.47 8.47 -7.32
C TRP A 21 4.86 8.58 -6.69
N TYR A 22 5.55 7.44 -6.64
CA TYR A 22 6.91 7.34 -6.12
C TYR A 22 7.84 6.70 -7.13
N SER A 23 9.04 7.25 -7.28
CA SER A 23 10.15 6.66 -8.03
C SER A 23 11.31 6.36 -7.11
N GLU A 24 11.94 5.21 -7.30
CA GLU A 24 13.26 4.98 -6.74
C GLU A 24 14.31 5.81 -7.49
N SER A 25 15.33 6.27 -6.78
CA SER A 25 16.42 7.05 -7.37
C SER A 25 17.18 6.30 -8.47
N GLN A 26 17.19 4.97 -8.40
CA GLN A 26 17.84 4.09 -9.37
C GLN A 26 17.04 3.96 -10.67
N ASN A 27 15.71 4.15 -10.61
CA ASN A 27 14.79 4.00 -11.73
C ASN A 27 13.81 5.19 -11.82
N PRO A 28 14.30 6.41 -12.11
CA PRO A 28 13.48 7.63 -12.09
C PRO A 28 12.38 7.66 -13.17
N GLN A 29 12.50 6.82 -14.19
CA GLN A 29 11.52 6.68 -15.27
C GLN A 29 10.32 5.80 -14.88
N GLU A 30 10.44 5.04 -13.80
CA GLU A 30 9.38 4.20 -13.27
C GLU A 30 8.78 4.82 -12.03
N GLN A 31 7.46 4.91 -12.01
CA GLN A 31 6.68 5.45 -10.90
C GLN A 31 5.64 4.44 -10.47
N VAL A 32 5.50 4.25 -9.17
CA VAL A 32 4.50 3.36 -8.59
C VAL A 32 3.52 4.19 -7.77
N LYS A 33 2.24 3.87 -7.92
CA LYS A 33 1.16 4.39 -7.09
C LYS A 33 0.43 3.23 -6.46
N ILE A 34 0.16 3.34 -5.15
CA ILE A 34 -0.52 2.30 -4.37
C ILE A 34 -1.75 2.90 -3.72
N SER A 35 -2.86 2.17 -3.78
CA SER A 35 -4.10 2.50 -3.11
C SER A 35 -4.57 1.29 -2.30
N ILE A 36 -4.90 1.55 -1.04
CA ILE A 36 -5.32 0.56 -0.06
C ILE A 36 -6.75 0.90 0.32
N GLN A 37 -7.62 -0.11 0.27
CA GLN A 37 -9.00 -0.01 0.70
C GLN A 37 -9.30 -1.09 1.73
N PHE A 38 -9.81 -0.68 2.88
CA PHE A 38 -10.32 -1.53 3.93
C PHE A 38 -11.79 -1.83 3.64
N LEU A 39 -12.10 -3.12 3.49
CA LEU A 39 -13.45 -3.61 3.17
C LEU A 39 -14.19 -4.06 4.43
N SER A 40 -13.47 -4.30 5.53
CA SER A 40 -14.03 -4.75 6.81
C SER A 40 -13.15 -4.29 7.97
N ASN A 41 -13.75 -4.17 9.15
CA ASN A 41 -13.07 -3.89 10.41
C ASN A 41 -12.41 -5.13 11.02
N GLU A 42 -12.69 -6.31 10.47
CA GLU A 42 -12.05 -7.56 10.88
C GLU A 42 -10.72 -7.75 10.15
N LEU A 43 -9.71 -8.28 10.85
CA LEU A 43 -8.39 -8.54 10.28
C LEU A 43 -8.34 -9.92 9.59
N ARG A 44 -8.67 -9.97 8.30
CA ARG A 44 -8.72 -11.18 7.45
C ARG A 44 -7.98 -10.96 6.12
N SER A 45 -7.74 -12.04 5.38
CA SER A 45 -7.07 -11.97 4.06
C SER A 45 -7.88 -11.24 2.98
N ASP A 46 -9.19 -11.12 3.16
CA ASP A 46 -10.12 -10.47 2.24
C ASP A 46 -10.60 -9.09 2.73
N SER A 47 -10.18 -8.66 3.93
CA SER A 47 -10.61 -7.37 4.49
C SER A 47 -9.85 -6.16 3.93
N ILE A 48 -8.82 -6.40 3.12
CA ILE A 48 -7.99 -5.38 2.51
C ILE A 48 -7.87 -5.64 1.01
N LYS A 49 -8.18 -4.62 0.21
CA LYS A 49 -7.95 -4.57 -1.22
C LYS A 49 -6.81 -3.62 -1.52
N ILE A 50 -5.80 -4.10 -2.23
CA ILE A 50 -4.67 -3.30 -2.69
C ILE A 50 -4.72 -3.22 -4.19
N THR A 51 -4.64 -2.01 -4.70
CA THR A 51 -4.54 -1.72 -6.14
C THR A 51 -3.28 -0.92 -6.35
N SER A 52 -2.44 -1.37 -7.29
CA SER A 52 -1.21 -0.67 -7.63
C SER A 52 -1.08 -0.50 -9.13
N HIS A 53 -0.54 0.66 -9.49
CA HIS A 53 -0.30 1.05 -10.87
C HIS A 53 1.15 1.45 -11.00
N LYS A 54 1.77 1.07 -12.13
CA LYS A 54 3.05 1.60 -12.55
C LYS A 54 2.85 2.56 -13.73
N ARG A 55 3.63 3.61 -13.74
CA ARG A 55 3.74 4.59 -14.81
C ARG A 55 5.19 4.59 -15.29
N MET A 56 5.41 4.24 -16.55
CA MET A 56 6.72 4.30 -17.18
C MET A 56 6.76 5.47 -18.15
N CYS A 57 7.69 6.40 -17.95
CA CYS A 57 7.85 7.58 -18.80
C CYS A 57 9.15 7.49 -19.62
N ASP A 58 9.07 7.75 -20.92
CA ASP A 58 10.26 7.88 -21.76
C ASP A 58 10.88 9.28 -21.70
N ASN A 59 12.05 9.44 -22.32
CA ASN A 59 12.79 10.71 -22.38
C ASN A 59 12.08 11.82 -23.17
N ILE A 60 10.94 11.54 -23.77
CA ILE A 60 10.13 12.47 -24.57
C ILE A 60 8.80 12.76 -23.85
N ASN A 61 8.73 12.50 -22.54
CA ASN A 61 7.55 12.69 -21.68
C ASN A 61 6.32 11.86 -22.09
N ARG A 62 6.49 10.76 -22.84
CA ARG A 62 5.39 9.82 -23.06
C ARG A 62 5.36 8.83 -21.92
N CYS A 63 4.27 8.85 -21.16
CA CYS A 63 4.05 7.99 -20.02
C CYS A 63 2.97 6.94 -20.31
N ILE A 64 3.26 5.68 -19.99
CA ILE A 64 2.31 4.57 -20.11
C ILE A 64 1.98 4.08 -18.72
N ASN A 65 0.68 4.03 -18.41
CA ASN A 65 0.18 3.50 -17.16
C ASN A 65 -0.23 2.04 -17.35
N SER A 66 0.14 1.19 -16.40
CA SER A 66 -0.27 -0.22 -16.38
C SER A 66 -0.53 -0.69 -14.95
N PRO A 67 -1.44 -1.66 -14.75
CA PRO A 67 -1.56 -2.31 -13.45
C PRO A 67 -0.29 -3.10 -13.14
N ILE A 68 0.09 -3.14 -11.87
CA ILE A 68 1.14 -4.06 -11.39
C ILE A 68 0.52 -5.44 -11.17
N ASP A 69 1.35 -6.47 -11.21
CA ASP A 69 0.90 -7.84 -11.04
C ASP A 69 0.22 -8.09 -9.69
N LYS A 70 -0.61 -9.13 -9.66
CA LYS A 70 -1.37 -9.50 -8.48
C LYS A 70 -0.46 -9.95 -7.33
N LYS A 71 0.68 -10.59 -7.62
CA LYS A 71 1.59 -11.12 -6.60
C LYS A 71 2.18 -10.00 -5.76
N PHE A 72 2.60 -8.89 -6.38
CA PHE A 72 3.04 -7.68 -5.68
C PHE A 72 1.97 -7.16 -4.71
N ASN A 73 0.72 -7.09 -5.15
CA ASN A 73 -0.39 -6.64 -4.29
C ASN A 73 -0.66 -7.61 -3.13
N ASP A 74 -0.58 -8.91 -3.37
CA ASP A 74 -0.77 -9.93 -2.34
C ASP A 74 0.38 -9.91 -1.31
N GLU A 75 1.64 -9.69 -1.73
CA GLU A 75 2.78 -9.54 -0.83
C GLU A 75 2.64 -8.34 0.11
N ILE A 76 2.21 -7.18 -0.40
CA ILE A 76 1.94 -6.01 0.45
C ILE A 76 0.82 -6.31 1.43
N LYS A 77 -0.24 -7.00 0.97
CA LYS A 77 -1.38 -7.34 1.80
C LYS A 77 -1.00 -8.23 2.98
N GLU A 78 -0.22 -9.29 2.72
CA GLU A 78 0.26 -10.18 3.78
C GLU A 78 1.15 -9.44 4.78
N ASN A 79 2.03 -8.55 4.32
CA ASN A 79 2.86 -7.73 5.20
C ASN A 79 2.02 -6.81 6.10
N ILE A 80 0.98 -6.16 5.57
CA ILE A 80 0.08 -5.31 6.37
C ILE A 80 -0.65 -6.15 7.42
N ILE A 81 -1.25 -7.29 7.03
CA ILE A 81 -1.99 -8.15 7.95
C ILE A 81 -1.09 -8.71 9.04
N SER A 82 0.11 -9.17 8.68
CA SER A 82 1.10 -9.71 9.63
C SER A 82 1.55 -8.65 10.64
N THR A 83 1.81 -7.43 10.16
CA THR A 83 2.20 -6.30 11.03
C THR A 83 1.05 -5.93 11.97
N ALA A 84 -0.18 -5.84 11.47
CA ALA A 84 -1.36 -5.53 12.28
C ALA A 84 -1.63 -6.61 13.35
N ARG A 85 -1.44 -7.89 13.03
CA ARG A 85 -1.55 -9.00 14.01
C ARG A 85 -0.54 -8.84 15.14
N SER A 86 0.70 -8.52 14.80
CA SER A 86 1.76 -8.30 15.77
C SER A 86 1.45 -7.12 16.70
N LEU A 87 0.96 -6.00 16.15
CA LEU A 87 0.56 -4.82 16.94
C LEU A 87 -0.57 -5.15 17.91
N LYS A 88 -1.60 -5.86 17.45
CA LYS A 88 -2.75 -6.27 18.30
C LYS A 88 -2.31 -7.16 19.47
N ILE A 89 -1.34 -8.05 19.26
CA ILE A 89 -0.79 -8.91 20.31
C ILE A 89 -0.01 -8.07 21.33
N GLU A 90 0.79 -7.11 20.88
CA GLU A 90 1.56 -6.22 21.76
C GLU A 90 0.67 -5.30 22.60
N GLU A 91 -0.41 -4.76 22.02
CA GLU A 91 -1.41 -3.98 22.76
C GLU A 91 -2.09 -4.82 23.85
N ALA A 92 -2.53 -6.04 23.52
CA ALA A 92 -3.16 -6.93 24.49
C ALA A 92 -2.23 -7.37 25.65
N LYS A 93 -0.91 -7.30 25.47
CA LYS A 93 0.08 -7.53 26.54
C LYS A 93 0.23 -6.31 27.45
N LYS A 94 0.14 -5.09 26.90
CA LYS A 94 0.23 -3.84 27.66
C LYS A 94 -0.98 -3.65 28.58
N ASP A 95 -2.17 -4.00 28.12
CA ASP A 95 -3.40 -3.87 28.91
C ASP A 95 -3.51 -4.85 30.09
N LYS A 96 -2.66 -5.89 30.12
CA LYS A 96 -2.59 -6.89 31.20
C LYS A 96 -1.57 -6.53 32.30
N LYS A 97 -0.92 -5.38 32.21
CA LYS A 97 0.13 -4.93 33.13
C LYS A 97 -0.33 -3.69 33.89
#